data_AF-G9WVT1-F1
#
_entry.id   AF-G9WVT1-F1
#
_cell.length_a   1.000
_cell.length_b   1.000
_cell.length_c   1.000
_cell.angle_alpha   90.00
_cell.angle_beta   90.00
_cell.angle_gamma   90.00
#
_symmetry.space_group_name_H-M   'P 1'
#
loop_
_entity.id
_entity.type
_entity.pdbx_description
1 polymer ?
#
loop_
_entity_poly.entity_id
_entity_poly.type
_entity_poly.pdbx_seq_one_letter_code
_entity_poly.pdbx_strand_id
1 'polypeptide(L)'
;MDNKDKFFEIILRYRVGLQKKIKEREVEMQSDNNDHYILYNVLGFTNEAGYRIDYQQNVGRYLYKYAGSLMEELATECFKIAYPNAQGKFFLPNTIDQSPKMIEIDYLIDNRAIELKWRDATTDGDHIKKEKKRIKIIKDAGYTPIRIMFFEPNREQSIRIQTGLKELYHSVGGEYYSGKEAWEYLKNDTGIDLRNILERNGKW
;
A
#
# COMPACT_ATOMS: atom_id res chain seq x y z
N MET A 1 -12.93 24.43 -6.70
CA MET A 1 -12.15 23.88 -5.57
C MET A 1 -10.76 23.63 -6.11
N ASP A 2 -9.73 24.25 -5.56
CA ASP A 2 -8.35 24.05 -6.04
C ASP A 2 -7.98 22.58 -5.81
N ASN A 3 -7.25 21.96 -6.74
CA ASN A 3 -6.76 20.59 -6.57
C ASN A 3 -5.96 20.46 -5.26
N LYS A 4 -5.28 21.53 -4.83
CA LYS A 4 -4.58 21.59 -3.53
C LYS A 4 -5.51 21.37 -2.33
N ASP A 5 -6.71 21.97 -2.35
CA ASP A 5 -7.69 21.83 -1.27
C ASP A 5 -8.12 20.38 -1.14
N LYS A 6 -8.32 19.70 -2.27
CA LYS A 6 -8.75 18.30 -2.32
C LYS A 6 -7.72 17.33 -1.74
N PHE A 7 -6.44 17.45 -2.12
CA PHE A 7 -5.40 16.58 -1.57
C PHE A 7 -5.22 16.80 -0.06
N PHE A 8 -5.35 18.05 0.40
CA PHE A 8 -5.28 18.38 1.82
C PHE A 8 -6.42 17.75 2.62
N GLU A 9 -7.66 17.79 2.10
CA GLU A 9 -8.81 17.14 2.73
C GLU A 9 -8.63 15.63 2.88
N ILE A 10 -8.10 14.96 1.86
CA ILE A 10 -7.78 13.52 1.93
C ILE A 10 -6.77 13.27 3.06
N ILE A 11 -5.66 14.02 3.08
CA ILE A 11 -4.63 13.90 4.12
C ILE A 11 -5.21 14.12 5.52
N LEU A 12 -6.02 15.16 5.71
CA LEU A 12 -6.65 15.46 7.00
C LEU A 12 -7.59 14.35 7.44
N ARG A 13 -8.40 13.81 6.53
CA ARG A 13 -9.33 12.71 6.84
C ARG A 13 -8.59 11.47 7.32
N TYR A 14 -7.53 11.05 6.64
CA TYR A 14 -6.72 9.91 7.09
C TYR A 14 -6.01 10.18 8.42
N ARG A 15 -5.49 11.41 8.61
CA ARG A 15 -4.84 11.82 9.86
C ARG A 15 -5.79 11.72 11.05
N VAL A 16 -6.96 12.35 10.96
CA VAL A 16 -7.97 12.32 12.02
C VAL A 16 -8.46 10.90 12.26
N GLY A 17 -8.72 10.15 11.19
CA GLY A 17 -9.16 8.76 11.26
C GLY A 17 -8.15 7.86 11.98
N LEU A 18 -6.85 8.01 11.71
CA LEU A 18 -5.79 7.23 12.36
C LEU A 18 -5.73 7.52 13.86
N GLN A 19 -5.71 8.80 14.23
CA GLN A 19 -5.65 9.21 15.64
C GLN A 19 -6.87 8.70 16.41
N LYS A 20 -8.06 8.79 15.81
CA LYS A 20 -9.28 8.22 16.39
C LYS A 20 -9.15 6.70 16.60
N LYS A 21 -8.69 5.95 15.59
CA LYS A 21 -8.56 4.48 15.67
C LYS A 21 -7.56 4.05 16.74
N ILE A 22 -6.45 4.78 16.88
CA ILE A 22 -5.46 4.54 17.94
C ILE A 22 -6.11 4.74 19.32
N LYS A 23 -6.86 5.84 19.51
CA LYS A 23 -7.53 6.14 20.78
C LYS A 23 -8.61 5.12 21.13
N GLU A 24 -9.41 4.71 20.15
CA GLU A 24 -10.41 3.63 20.33
C GLU A 24 -9.74 2.35 20.82
N ARG A 25 -8.64 1.93 20.17
CA ARG A 25 -7.94 0.70 20.56
C ARG A 25 -7.32 0.79 21.95
N GLU A 26 -6.77 1.95 22.32
CA GLU A 26 -6.25 2.18 23.68
C GLU A 26 -7.33 1.95 24.74
N VAL A 27 -8.58 2.37 24.49
CA VAL A 27 -9.70 2.13 25.41
C VAL A 27 -10.13 0.66 25.39
N GLU A 28 -10.27 0.05 24.22
CA GLU A 28 -10.64 -1.38 24.09
C GLU A 28 -9.67 -2.29 24.87
N MET A 29 -8.36 -1.99 24.81
CA MET A 29 -7.31 -2.75 25.48
C MET A 29 -7.43 -2.77 27.01
N GLN A 30 -8.16 -1.83 27.62
CA GLN A 30 -8.42 -1.84 29.07
C GLN A 30 -9.31 -3.01 29.49
N SER A 31 -10.07 -3.56 28.54
CA SER A 31 -10.99 -4.68 28.75
C SER A 31 -10.54 -5.99 28.10
N ASP A 32 -9.35 -6.00 27.47
CA ASP A 32 -8.83 -7.20 26.83
C ASP A 32 -8.50 -8.29 27.87
N ASN A 33 -8.74 -9.55 27.52
CA ASN A 33 -8.19 -10.67 28.27
C ASN A 33 -6.68 -10.74 28.00
N ASN A 34 -5.88 -10.67 29.07
CA ASN A 34 -4.41 -10.68 29.02
C ASN A 34 -3.80 -11.97 29.61
N ASP A 35 -4.56 -13.08 29.69
CA ASP A 35 -4.09 -14.38 30.21
C ASP A 35 -2.82 -14.87 29.49
N HIS A 36 -2.65 -14.53 28.21
CA HIS A 36 -1.45 -14.88 27.44
C HIS A 36 -0.17 -14.24 27.97
N TYR A 37 -0.24 -13.24 28.86
CA TYR A 37 0.95 -12.62 29.48
C TYR A 37 1.73 -13.60 30.34
N ILE A 38 1.15 -14.74 30.74
CA ILE A 38 1.93 -15.83 31.32
C ILE A 38 3.09 -16.26 30.41
N LEU A 39 2.88 -16.29 29.09
CA LEU A 39 3.94 -16.60 28.12
C LEU A 39 4.97 -15.48 28.04
N TYR A 40 4.53 -14.22 28.09
CA TYR A 40 5.43 -13.06 28.08
C TYR A 40 6.34 -13.07 29.32
N ASN A 41 5.78 -13.39 30.49
CA ASN A 41 6.52 -13.53 31.75
C ASN A 41 7.55 -14.67 31.67
N VAL A 42 7.20 -15.83 31.11
CA VAL A 42 8.17 -16.93 30.88
C VAL A 42 9.32 -16.49 29.97
N LEU A 43 9.05 -15.60 29.01
CA LEU A 43 10.06 -15.00 28.12
C LEU A 43 10.80 -13.80 28.73
N GLY A 44 10.55 -13.47 30.00
CA GLY A 44 11.25 -12.41 30.73
C GLY A 44 10.66 -11.00 30.62
N PHE A 45 9.43 -10.86 30.13
CA PHE A 45 8.72 -9.57 30.06
C PHE A 45 7.68 -9.45 31.15
N THR A 46 7.61 -8.29 31.82
CA THR A 46 6.52 -7.99 32.76
C THR A 46 5.20 -7.77 32.02
N ASN A 47 4.07 -7.92 32.71
CA ASN A 47 2.74 -7.58 32.16
C ASN A 47 2.67 -6.16 31.59
N GLU A 48 3.31 -5.18 32.25
CA GLU A 48 3.35 -3.80 31.79
C GLU A 48 4.15 -3.64 30.48
N ALA A 49 5.27 -4.36 30.36
CA ALA A 49 6.02 -4.41 29.12
C ALA A 49 5.23 -5.11 28.01
N GLY A 50 4.53 -6.21 28.34
CA GLY A 50 3.60 -6.90 27.45
C GLY A 50 2.53 -5.98 26.86
N TYR A 51 1.85 -5.22 27.73
CA TYR A 51 0.84 -4.24 27.33
C TYR A 51 1.40 -3.20 26.34
N ARG A 52 2.57 -2.64 26.65
CA ARG A 52 3.20 -1.68 25.74
C ARG A 52 3.55 -2.29 24.39
N ILE A 53 4.04 -3.52 24.36
CA ILE A 53 4.39 -4.22 23.12
C ILE A 53 3.13 -4.43 22.26
N ASP A 54 2.06 -4.98 22.86
CA ASP A 54 0.79 -5.21 22.17
C ASP A 54 0.19 -3.90 21.67
N TYR A 55 0.26 -2.82 22.46
CA TYR A 55 -0.20 -1.50 22.05
C TYR A 55 0.59 -0.96 20.86
N GLN A 56 1.93 -1.01 20.91
CA GLN A 56 2.77 -0.55 19.80
C GLN A 56 2.60 -1.40 18.55
N GLN A 57 2.36 -2.71 18.69
CA GLN A 57 2.03 -3.57 17.56
C GLN A 57 0.72 -3.15 16.89
N ASN A 58 -0.32 -2.83 17.67
CA ASN A 58 -1.58 -2.30 17.15
C ASN A 58 -1.38 -0.96 16.45
N VAL A 59 -0.68 -0.01 17.09
CA VAL A 59 -0.36 1.31 16.51
C VAL A 59 0.40 1.15 15.19
N GLY A 60 1.43 0.30 15.17
CA GLY A 60 2.21 0.00 13.97
C GLY A 60 1.34 -0.56 12.84
N ARG A 61 0.47 -1.52 13.16
CA ARG A 61 -0.48 -2.10 12.18
C ARG A 61 -1.42 -1.05 11.60
N TYR A 62 -1.97 -0.17 12.43
CA TYR A 62 -2.83 0.91 11.97
C TYR A 62 -2.08 1.90 11.10
N LEU A 63 -0.89 2.34 11.53
CA LEU A 63 -0.08 3.26 10.76
C LEU A 63 0.23 2.70 9.36
N TYR A 64 0.64 1.44 9.25
CA TYR A 64 0.97 0.82 7.96
C TYR A 64 -0.26 0.70 7.05
N LYS A 65 -1.42 0.34 7.62
CA LYS A 65 -2.68 0.28 6.88
C LYS A 65 -3.07 1.68 6.36
N TYR A 66 -3.05 2.69 7.23
CA TYR A 66 -3.43 4.05 6.87
C TYR A 66 -2.44 4.68 5.88
N ALA A 67 -1.14 4.42 6.01
CA ALA A 67 -0.14 4.85 5.03
C ALA A 67 -0.41 4.25 3.64
N GLY A 68 -0.74 2.96 3.58
CA GLY A 68 -1.10 2.31 2.33
C GLY A 68 -2.34 2.89 1.68
N SER A 69 -3.45 2.97 2.43
CA SER A 69 -4.71 3.51 1.91
C SER A 69 -4.62 5.00 1.54
N LEU A 70 -3.90 5.81 2.33
CA LEU A 70 -3.64 7.21 2.00
C LEU A 70 -2.91 7.35 0.67
N MET A 71 -1.82 6.60 0.48
CA MET A 71 -1.04 6.66 -0.76
C MET A 71 -1.82 6.17 -1.98
N GLU A 72 -2.58 5.08 -1.84
CA GLU A 72 -3.45 4.56 -2.91
C GLU A 72 -4.47 5.64 -3.33
N GLU A 73 -5.16 6.25 -2.37
CA GLU A 73 -6.19 7.25 -2.68
C GLU A 73 -5.60 8.53 -3.28
N LEU A 74 -4.47 9.03 -2.76
CA LEU A 74 -3.83 10.22 -3.30
C LEU A 74 -3.32 10.00 -4.72
N ALA A 75 -2.66 8.87 -5.00
CA ALA A 75 -2.18 8.56 -6.35
C ALA A 75 -3.35 8.30 -7.32
N THR A 76 -4.40 7.63 -6.87
CA THR A 76 -5.65 7.46 -7.61
C THR A 76 -6.27 8.81 -7.97
N GLU A 77 -6.25 9.77 -7.05
CA GLU A 77 -6.76 11.11 -7.30
C GLU A 77 -5.91 11.86 -8.33
N CYS A 78 -4.59 11.68 -8.35
CA CYS A 78 -3.74 12.20 -9.42
C CYS A 78 -4.16 11.66 -10.80
N PHE A 79 -4.38 10.34 -10.92
CA PHE A 79 -4.84 9.75 -12.18
C PHE A 79 -6.24 10.20 -12.56
N LYS A 80 -7.16 10.33 -11.59
CA LYS A 80 -8.53 10.80 -11.85
C LYS A 80 -8.56 12.22 -12.42
N ILE A 81 -7.69 13.10 -11.96
CA ILE A 81 -7.58 14.47 -12.47
C ILE A 81 -7.01 14.47 -13.90
N ALA A 82 -5.97 13.66 -14.16
CA ALA A 82 -5.31 13.60 -15.45
C ALA A 82 -6.10 12.82 -16.52
N TYR A 83 -6.84 11.80 -16.11
CA TYR A 83 -7.59 10.87 -16.96
C TYR A 83 -9.05 10.76 -16.48
N PRO A 84 -9.87 11.79 -16.68
CA PRO A 84 -11.24 11.84 -16.16
C PRO A 84 -12.16 10.74 -16.72
N ASN A 85 -11.79 10.15 -17.85
CA ASN A 85 -12.52 9.06 -18.51
C ASN A 85 -11.93 7.67 -18.23
N ALA A 86 -10.89 7.58 -17.38
CA ALA A 86 -10.33 6.28 -17.00
C ALA A 86 -11.37 5.44 -16.26
N GLN A 87 -11.27 4.13 -16.41
CA GLN A 87 -12.21 3.19 -15.80
C GLN A 87 -12.10 3.16 -14.27
N GLY A 88 -10.92 3.50 -13.74
CA GLY A 88 -10.65 3.53 -12.31
C GLY A 88 -10.47 2.13 -11.72
N LYS A 89 -10.92 1.92 -10.48
CA LYS A 89 -10.79 0.62 -9.81
C LYS A 89 -11.54 -0.45 -10.60
N PHE A 90 -10.84 -1.53 -10.94
CA PHE A 90 -11.35 -2.58 -11.82
C PHE A 90 -11.12 -3.96 -11.22
N PHE A 91 -11.91 -4.95 -11.63
CA PHE A 91 -11.80 -6.32 -11.13
C PHE A 91 -11.74 -7.30 -12.29
N LEU A 92 -10.75 -8.19 -12.25
CA LEU A 92 -10.60 -9.28 -13.22
C LEU A 92 -10.93 -10.63 -12.56
N PRO A 93 -11.60 -11.55 -13.29
CA PRO A 93 -11.79 -12.90 -12.80
C PRO A 93 -10.43 -13.58 -12.63
N ASN A 94 -10.26 -14.31 -11.53
CA ASN A 94 -9.09 -15.16 -11.38
C ASN A 94 -9.23 -16.39 -12.28
N THR A 95 -8.35 -16.47 -13.28
CA THR A 95 -8.34 -17.54 -14.29
C THR A 95 -7.40 -18.70 -13.93
N ILE A 96 -6.68 -18.61 -12.80
CA ILE A 96 -5.62 -19.56 -12.42
C ILE A 96 -6.08 -20.51 -11.31
N ASP A 97 -6.75 -20.00 -10.28
CA ASP A 97 -7.26 -20.81 -9.17
C ASP A 97 -8.56 -20.23 -8.61
N GLN A 98 -9.07 -20.81 -7.53
CA GLN A 98 -10.36 -20.43 -6.96
C GLN A 98 -10.30 -19.27 -5.95
N SER A 99 -9.11 -18.81 -5.56
CA SER A 99 -8.98 -17.83 -4.47
C SER A 99 -7.82 -16.84 -4.64
N PRO A 100 -8.08 -15.52 -4.68
CA PRO A 100 -9.40 -14.89 -4.61
C PRO A 100 -10.19 -15.12 -5.92
N LYS A 101 -11.53 -15.01 -5.89
CA LYS A 101 -12.36 -15.17 -7.10
C LYS A 101 -12.11 -14.06 -8.14
N MET A 102 -11.84 -12.85 -7.64
CA MET A 102 -11.50 -11.69 -8.45
C MET A 102 -10.15 -11.16 -7.97
N ILE A 103 -9.32 -10.70 -8.89
CA ILE A 103 -8.20 -9.83 -8.58
C ILE A 103 -8.63 -8.38 -8.78
N GLU A 104 -8.25 -7.52 -7.85
CA GLU A 104 -8.50 -6.08 -7.91
C GLU A 104 -7.42 -5.43 -8.77
N ILE A 105 -7.69 -4.35 -9.48
CA ILE A 105 -6.69 -3.47 -10.10
C ILE A 105 -6.96 -2.09 -9.52
N ASP A 106 -5.95 -1.50 -8.88
CA ASP A 106 -6.13 -0.26 -8.13
C ASP A 106 -6.62 0.86 -9.04
N TYR A 107 -6.06 0.93 -10.26
CA TYR A 107 -6.52 1.86 -11.29
C TYR A 107 -6.27 1.35 -12.71
N LEU A 108 -7.28 1.42 -13.58
CA LEU A 108 -7.18 1.05 -14.99
C LEU A 108 -7.30 2.29 -15.89
N ILE A 109 -6.26 2.54 -16.70
CA ILE A 109 -6.19 3.62 -17.68
C ILE A 109 -5.92 3.01 -19.06
N ASP A 110 -6.92 2.99 -19.92
CA ASP A 110 -6.90 2.28 -21.20
C ASP A 110 -6.47 0.81 -21.01
N ASN A 111 -5.29 0.42 -21.52
CA ASN A 111 -4.73 -0.92 -21.35
C ASN A 111 -3.79 -1.06 -20.13
N ARG A 112 -3.52 0.03 -19.40
CA ARG A 112 -2.57 0.06 -18.28
C ARG A 112 -3.28 -0.33 -16.98
N ALA A 113 -3.00 -1.53 -16.48
CA ALA A 113 -3.49 -2.01 -15.19
C ALA A 113 -2.49 -1.66 -14.09
N ILE A 114 -2.80 -0.61 -13.32
CA ILE A 114 -1.90 -0.02 -12.32
C ILE A 114 -2.13 -0.67 -10.95
N GLU A 115 -1.05 -1.15 -10.35
CA GLU A 115 -0.94 -1.54 -8.94
C GLU A 115 -0.13 -0.48 -8.19
N LEU A 116 -0.71 0.06 -7.12
CA LEU A 116 -0.12 1.07 -6.26
C LEU A 116 0.40 0.43 -4.97
N LYS A 117 1.65 0.74 -4.64
CA LYS A 117 2.25 0.36 -3.35
C LYS A 117 2.91 1.57 -2.73
N TRP A 118 2.59 1.84 -1.47
CA TRP A 118 3.40 2.79 -0.71
C TRP A 118 4.79 2.22 -0.45
N ARG A 119 4.88 0.96 0.00
CA ARG A 119 6.13 0.22 0.21
C ARG A 119 5.83 -1.27 0.25
N ASP A 120 6.70 -2.09 -0.34
CA ASP A 120 6.66 -3.54 -0.19
C ASP A 120 7.92 -4.06 0.50
N ALA A 121 7.76 -4.46 1.76
CA ALA A 121 8.82 -5.02 2.59
C ALA A 121 8.68 -6.54 2.75
N THR A 122 7.94 -7.21 1.86
CA THR A 122 7.78 -8.66 1.95
C THR A 122 9.14 -9.37 1.89
N THR A 123 9.26 -10.39 2.73
CA THR A 123 10.30 -11.42 2.65
C THR A 123 9.70 -12.81 2.44
N ASP A 124 8.37 -12.89 2.34
CA ASP A 124 7.62 -14.12 2.29
C ASP A 124 7.32 -14.52 0.84
N GLY A 125 7.62 -15.77 0.52
CA GLY A 125 7.41 -16.36 -0.79
C GLY A 125 5.93 -16.41 -1.20
N ASP A 126 5.00 -16.44 -0.26
CA ASP A 126 3.57 -16.49 -0.59
C ASP A 126 3.06 -15.17 -1.17
N HIS A 127 3.59 -14.02 -0.70
CA HIS A 127 3.31 -12.73 -1.33
C HIS A 127 3.84 -12.68 -2.77
N ILE A 128 5.03 -13.24 -3.02
CA ILE A 128 5.64 -13.29 -4.36
C ILE A 128 4.81 -14.18 -5.31
N LYS A 129 4.34 -15.34 -4.84
CA LYS A 129 3.47 -16.23 -5.63
C LYS A 129 2.17 -15.53 -6.03
N LYS A 130 1.55 -14.80 -5.10
CA LYS A 130 0.32 -14.03 -5.36
C LYS A 130 0.55 -12.96 -6.42
N GLU A 131 1.70 -12.28 -6.36
CA GLU A 131 2.05 -11.27 -7.35
C GLU A 131 2.28 -11.87 -8.74
N LYS A 132 3.05 -12.96 -8.82
CA LYS A 132 3.24 -13.73 -10.07
C LYS A 132 1.90 -14.14 -10.69
N LYS A 133 0.97 -14.62 -9.86
CA LYS A 133 -0.38 -15.00 -10.28
C LYS A 133 -1.15 -13.79 -10.84
N ARG A 134 -1.16 -12.67 -10.12
CA ARG A 134 -1.81 -11.42 -10.52
C ARG A 134 -1.30 -10.93 -11.87
N ILE A 135 0.03 -10.82 -12.04
CA ILE A 135 0.67 -10.35 -13.28
C ILE A 135 0.22 -11.20 -14.48
N LYS A 136 0.21 -12.53 -14.30
CA LYS A 136 -0.22 -13.45 -15.35
C LYS A 136 -1.69 -13.24 -15.74
N ILE A 137 -2.60 -13.13 -14.76
CA ILE A 137 -4.03 -12.89 -15.03
C ILE A 137 -4.23 -11.57 -15.79
N ILE A 138 -3.55 -10.51 -15.37
CA ILE A 138 -3.63 -9.19 -16.03
C ILE A 138 -3.15 -9.29 -17.48
N LYS A 139 -2.01 -9.96 -17.70
CA LYS A 139 -1.43 -10.14 -19.02
C LYS A 139 -2.31 -10.98 -19.94
N ASP A 140 -2.82 -12.11 -19.43
CA ASP A 140 -3.70 -13.02 -20.17
C ASP A 140 -5.04 -12.34 -20.53
N ALA A 141 -5.49 -11.38 -19.72
CA ALA A 141 -6.65 -10.53 -20.01
C ALA A 141 -6.36 -9.40 -21.02
N GLY A 142 -5.13 -9.28 -21.53
CA GLY A 142 -4.74 -8.31 -22.56
C GLY A 142 -4.30 -6.93 -22.04
N TYR A 143 -4.12 -6.78 -20.73
CA TYR A 143 -3.66 -5.54 -20.12
C TYR A 143 -2.14 -5.53 -19.91
N THR A 144 -1.56 -4.33 -19.84
CA THR A 144 -0.17 -4.10 -19.46
C THR A 144 -0.12 -3.92 -17.93
N PRO A 145 0.49 -4.85 -17.18
CA PRO A 145 0.63 -4.69 -15.74
C PRO A 145 1.69 -3.62 -15.45
N ILE A 146 1.32 -2.61 -14.65
CA ILE A 146 2.22 -1.54 -14.22
C ILE A 146 2.21 -1.50 -12.70
N ARG A 147 3.39 -1.52 -12.08
CA ARG A 147 3.54 -1.38 -10.63
C ARG A 147 4.29 -0.12 -10.26
N ILE A 148 3.72 0.64 -9.33
CA ILE A 148 4.28 1.90 -8.84
C ILE A 148 4.47 1.77 -7.33
N MET A 149 5.72 1.67 -6.88
CA MET A 149 6.08 1.53 -5.47
C MET A 149 6.82 2.77 -4.96
N PHE A 150 6.16 3.62 -4.19
CA PHE A 150 6.68 4.95 -3.85
C PHE A 150 7.91 4.97 -2.93
N PHE A 151 8.03 4.01 -2.02
CA PHE A 151 9.14 3.90 -1.08
C PHE A 151 9.82 2.54 -1.20
N GLU A 152 11.15 2.56 -1.20
CA GLU A 152 11.96 1.34 -1.22
C GLU A 152 11.95 0.63 0.14
N PRO A 153 12.05 -0.70 0.18
CA PRO A 153 12.30 -1.42 1.42
C PRO A 153 13.75 -1.24 1.88
N ASN A 154 13.98 -1.36 3.18
CA ASN A 154 15.31 -1.18 3.77
C ASN A 154 16.11 -2.49 3.88
N ARG A 155 15.44 -3.64 4.00
CA ARG A 155 16.11 -4.93 4.23
C ARG A 155 16.64 -5.48 2.92
N GLU A 156 17.90 -5.92 2.89
CA GLU A 156 18.52 -6.51 1.69
C GLU A 156 17.67 -7.60 1.04
N GLN A 157 17.10 -8.49 1.85
CA GLN A 157 16.26 -9.57 1.34
C GLN A 157 15.03 -9.03 0.58
N SER A 158 14.36 -8.03 1.15
CA SER A 158 13.22 -7.37 0.50
C SER A 158 13.66 -6.66 -0.77
N ILE A 159 14.81 -5.98 -0.78
CA ILE A 159 15.37 -5.33 -1.96
C ILE A 159 15.57 -6.35 -3.09
N ARG A 160 16.24 -7.49 -2.81
CA ARG A 160 16.46 -8.55 -3.81
C ARG A 160 15.14 -9.10 -4.37
N ILE A 161 14.12 -9.25 -3.53
CA ILE A 161 12.79 -9.69 -3.96
C ILE A 161 12.16 -8.66 -4.91
N GLN A 162 12.22 -7.36 -4.58
CA GLN A 162 11.68 -6.32 -5.44
C GLN A 162 12.44 -6.21 -6.77
N THR A 163 13.76 -6.45 -6.79
CA THR A 163 14.53 -6.57 -8.04
C THR A 163 14.00 -7.71 -8.91
N GLY A 164 13.80 -8.90 -8.35
CA GLY A 164 13.24 -10.03 -9.10
C GLY A 164 11.80 -9.80 -9.57
N LEU A 165 10.98 -9.07 -8.80
CA LEU A 165 9.65 -8.64 -9.24
C LEU A 165 9.73 -7.63 -10.40
N LYS A 166 10.66 -6.67 -10.36
CA LYS A 166 10.89 -5.72 -11.46
C LYS A 166 11.25 -6.45 -12.76
N GLU A 167 12.16 -7.43 -12.70
CA GLU A 167 12.50 -8.28 -13.85
C GLU A 167 11.29 -9.08 -14.36
N LEU A 168 10.48 -9.64 -13.46
CA LEU A 168 9.27 -10.37 -13.82
C LEU A 168 8.28 -9.49 -14.57
N TYR A 169 8.01 -8.28 -14.09
CA TYR A 169 7.13 -7.31 -14.76
C TYR A 169 7.63 -7.05 -16.18
N HIS A 170 8.92 -6.75 -16.37
CA HIS A 170 9.49 -6.52 -17.69
C HIS A 170 9.41 -7.75 -18.60
N SER A 171 9.63 -8.97 -18.05
CA SER A 171 9.61 -10.21 -18.83
C SER A 171 8.25 -10.51 -19.49
N VAL A 172 7.15 -9.98 -18.94
CA VAL A 172 5.80 -10.11 -19.51
C VAL A 172 5.36 -8.88 -20.33
N GLY A 173 6.27 -7.94 -20.57
CA GLY A 173 6.00 -6.67 -21.24
C GLY A 173 5.23 -5.66 -20.38
N GLY A 174 5.29 -5.80 -19.05
CA GLY A 174 4.80 -4.82 -18.08
C GLY A 174 5.89 -3.85 -17.61
N GLU A 175 5.55 -2.99 -16.67
CA GLU A 175 6.41 -1.92 -16.16
C GLU A 175 6.47 -1.93 -14.63
N TYR A 176 7.62 -1.57 -14.07
CA TYR A 176 7.81 -1.50 -12.62
C TYR A 176 8.67 -0.30 -12.25
N TYR A 177 8.07 0.62 -11.51
CA TYR A 177 8.70 1.84 -11.01
C TYR A 177 8.77 1.80 -9.49
N SER A 178 9.93 2.13 -8.93
CA SER A 178 10.08 2.23 -7.49
C SER A 178 10.94 3.39 -7.03
N GLY A 179 10.72 3.81 -5.78
CA GLY A 179 11.43 4.91 -5.17
C GLY A 179 11.30 6.18 -6.01
N LYS A 180 12.44 6.76 -6.40
CA LYS A 180 12.49 7.98 -7.21
C LYS A 180 11.73 7.82 -8.54
N GLU A 181 11.88 6.68 -9.22
CA GLU A 181 11.23 6.43 -10.52
C GLU A 181 9.70 6.42 -10.40
N ALA A 182 9.15 5.92 -9.29
CA ALA A 182 7.70 5.92 -9.05
C ALA A 182 7.13 7.33 -8.93
N TRP A 183 7.84 8.22 -8.22
CA TRP A 183 7.44 9.63 -8.09
C TRP A 183 7.55 10.36 -9.43
N GLU A 184 8.61 10.12 -10.19
CA GLU A 184 8.83 10.71 -11.51
C GLU A 184 7.79 10.24 -12.51
N TYR A 185 7.48 8.93 -12.53
CA TYR A 185 6.43 8.37 -13.35
C TYR A 185 5.09 9.09 -13.09
N LEU A 186 4.64 9.13 -11.83
CA LEU A 186 3.34 9.73 -11.50
C LEU A 186 3.29 11.22 -11.90
N LYS A 187 4.38 11.96 -11.62
CA LYS A 187 4.47 13.39 -11.96
C LYS A 187 4.45 13.62 -13.47
N ASN A 188 5.19 12.82 -14.24
CA ASN A 188 5.26 12.95 -15.69
C ASN A 188 3.95 12.53 -16.36
N ASP A 189 3.30 11.50 -15.85
CA ASP A 189 2.03 10.96 -16.39
C ASP A 189 0.84 11.88 -16.07
N THR A 190 0.79 12.47 -14.87
CA THR A 190 -0.37 13.25 -14.40
C THR A 190 -0.15 14.76 -14.36
N GLY A 191 1.09 15.23 -14.47
CA GLY A 191 1.47 16.63 -14.23
C GLY A 191 1.44 17.06 -12.76
N ILE A 192 1.14 16.16 -11.81
CA ILE A 192 0.94 16.48 -10.39
C ILE A 192 2.14 16.02 -9.56
N ASP A 193 2.76 16.95 -8.86
CA ASP A 193 3.88 16.67 -7.94
C ASP A 193 3.37 16.24 -6.56
N LEU A 194 2.90 14.98 -6.48
CA LEU A 194 2.32 14.43 -5.24
C LEU A 194 3.34 14.41 -4.09
N ARG A 195 4.62 14.16 -4.38
CA ARG A 195 5.68 14.17 -3.37
C ARG A 195 5.79 15.52 -2.67
N ASN A 196 5.81 16.61 -3.44
CA ASN A 196 5.85 17.96 -2.91
C ASN A 196 4.60 18.30 -2.10
N ILE A 197 3.42 17.83 -2.54
CA ILE A 197 2.17 17.98 -1.79
C ILE A 197 2.30 17.31 -0.41
N LEU A 198 2.80 16.07 -0.36
CA LEU A 198 3.01 15.37 0.91
C LEU A 198 4.03 16.09 1.81
N GLU A 199 5.18 16.50 1.26
CA GLU A 199 6.24 17.18 2.00
C GLU A 199 5.77 18.52 2.60
N ARG A 200 4.92 19.28 1.90
CA ARG A 200 4.34 20.53 2.43
C ARG A 200 3.35 20.30 3.57
N ASN A 201 2.64 19.17 3.54
CA ASN A 201 1.58 18.84 4.51
C ASN A 201 2.06 17.93 5.65
N GLY A 202 3.30 17.42 5.56
CA GLY A 202 3.93 16.53 6.53
C GLY A 202 4.90 17.21 7.50
N LYS A 203 5.12 18.52 7.39
CA LYS A 203 5.94 19.27 8.34
C LYS A 203 5.14 19.52 9.62
N TRP A 204 5.69 19.04 10.73
CA TRP A 204 5.23 19.29 12.09
C TRP A 204 6.42 19.80 12.90
#